data_AF-A0A5J4WNL7-F1
#
_entry.id   AF-A0A5J4WNL7-F1
#
_cell.length_a   1.000
_cell.length_b   1.000
_cell.length_c   1.000
_cell.angle_alpha   90.00
_cell.angle_beta   90.00
_cell.angle_gamma   90.00
#
_symmetry.space_group_name_H-M   'P 1'
#
loop_
_entity.id
_entity.type
_entity.pdbx_description
1 polymer ?
#
loop_
_entity_poly.entity_id
_entity_poly.type
_entity_poly.pdbx_seq_one_letter_code
_entity_poly.pdbx_strand_id
1 'polypeptide(L)'
;MRNYNDSKKGIVTVMISIISDESIRINEKNQPRRTAKNVMNIIYVSNTDFPVQLDTDDRRHQVCACKTVHQVTEEHKEDVEQFTQLSQSYTQEFYENLMTFLLEGDISQFNPTLIPMTEAKKQLINVSRSPVDDVIMEHYEQFKQGIPIALVNQCKPQNQKQTTYKNAMQHKCAEQQPRINEKRTRAYVLNKDQQTYQDQMMNEEDIETSNANYQKYKKTIEDNGFVDQVAQDINKNEIEFIFEVNVYGKLMEQIFVPHQFVCQWGGRMK
;
A
#
# COMPACT_ATOMS: atom_id res chain seq x y z
N MET A 1 29.39 7.93 9.51
CA MET A 1 28.71 7.71 8.23
C MET A 1 27.22 7.92 8.47
N ARG A 2 26.61 9.01 7.99
CA ARG A 2 25.16 9.23 8.16
C ARG A 2 24.44 8.15 7.36
N ASN A 3 23.51 7.41 7.96
CA ASN A 3 22.67 6.47 7.24
C ASN A 3 21.92 7.24 6.14
N TYR A 4 22.05 6.79 4.90
CA TYR A 4 21.40 7.36 3.72
C TYR A 4 19.87 7.51 3.89
N ASN A 5 19.26 6.66 4.73
CA ASN A 5 17.84 6.73 5.05
C ASN A 5 17.47 7.86 6.04
N ASP A 6 18.38 8.30 6.91
CA ASP A 6 18.11 9.40 7.85
C ASP A 6 18.09 10.76 7.14
N SER A 7 18.85 10.93 6.05
CA SER A 7 18.80 12.16 5.25
C SER A 7 17.51 12.28 4.43
N LYS A 8 16.91 11.16 4.00
CA LYS A 8 15.64 11.18 3.25
C LYS A 8 14.47 11.62 4.13
N LYS A 9 14.40 11.17 5.39
CA LYS A 9 13.33 11.59 6.32
C LYS A 9 13.29 13.10 6.54
N GLY A 10 14.45 13.74 6.70
CA GLY A 10 14.54 15.19 6.83
C GLY A 10 14.05 15.93 5.58
N ILE A 11 14.30 15.38 4.39
CA ILE A 11 13.84 15.96 3.12
C ILE A 11 12.32 15.83 2.97
N VAL A 12 11.75 14.68 3.32
CA VAL A 12 10.29 14.44 3.28
C VAL A 12 9.55 15.46 4.14
N THR A 13 9.99 15.67 5.39
CA THR A 13 9.37 16.68 6.28
C THR A 13 9.41 18.08 5.68
N VAL A 14 10.52 18.46 5.03
CA VAL A 14 10.66 19.77 4.40
C VAL A 14 9.77 19.89 3.17
N MET A 15 9.70 18.88 2.31
CA MET A 15 8.81 18.87 1.14
C MET A 15 7.35 19.00 1.55
N ILE A 16 6.94 18.25 2.58
CA ILE A 16 5.60 18.35 3.17
C ILE A 16 5.29 19.78 3.59
N SER A 17 6.19 20.42 4.34
CA SER A 17 6.05 21.81 4.79
C SER A 17 5.95 22.78 3.60
N ILE A 18 6.74 22.59 2.55
CA ILE A 18 6.68 23.42 1.34
C ILE A 18 5.31 23.32 0.64
N ILE A 19 4.67 22.15 0.65
CA ILE A 19 3.37 21.94 0.01
C ILE A 19 2.23 22.47 0.90
N SER A 20 2.29 22.27 2.22
CA SER A 20 1.15 22.54 3.10
C SER A 20 1.18 23.86 3.86
N ASP A 21 2.35 24.44 4.10
CA ASP A 21 2.44 25.60 4.98
C ASP A 21 1.91 26.86 4.30
N GLU A 22 1.14 27.67 5.03
CA GLU A 22 0.55 28.91 4.49
C GLU A 22 1.58 30.00 4.17
N SER A 23 2.79 29.89 4.75
CA SER A 23 3.85 30.87 4.54
C SER A 23 5.20 30.18 4.38
N ILE A 24 6.04 30.76 3.53
CA ILE A 24 7.39 30.27 3.27
C ILE A 24 8.42 31.35 3.59
N ARG A 25 9.52 30.93 4.22
CA ARG A 25 10.66 31.80 4.54
C ARG A 25 11.68 31.70 3.42
N ILE A 26 11.77 32.74 2.59
CA ILE A 26 12.66 32.81 1.44
C ILE A 26 13.98 33.46 1.87
N ASN A 27 15.08 32.76 1.62
CA ASN A 27 16.43 33.23 1.87
C ASN A 27 17.19 33.33 0.54
N GLU A 28 16.92 34.39 -0.21
CA GLU A 28 17.56 34.65 -1.48
C GLU A 28 18.99 35.15 -1.28
N LYS A 29 19.90 34.76 -2.18
CA LYS A 29 21.31 35.11 -2.08
C LYS A 29 21.48 36.63 -2.17
N ASN A 30 22.23 37.21 -1.23
CA ASN A 30 22.50 38.64 -1.14
C ASN A 30 21.24 39.52 -0.94
N GLN A 31 20.14 38.95 -0.46
CA GLN A 31 18.91 39.68 -0.13
C GLN A 31 18.55 39.44 1.35
N PRO A 32 17.87 40.38 2.02
CA PRO A 32 17.36 40.14 3.36
C PRO A 32 16.31 39.03 3.31
N ARG A 33 16.37 38.15 4.32
CA ARG A 33 15.39 37.06 4.46
C ARG A 33 13.99 37.65 4.60
N ARG A 34 13.05 37.12 3.82
CA ARG A 34 11.64 37.54 3.83
C ARG A 34 10.70 36.36 4.05
N THR A 35 9.54 36.63 4.63
CA THR A 35 8.44 35.68 4.74
C THR A 35 7.36 36.10 3.75
N ALA A 36 6.84 35.17 2.97
CA ALA A 36 5.77 35.41 2.01
C ALA A 36 4.67 34.36 2.17
N LYS A 37 3.44 34.69 1.73
CA LYS A 37 2.36 33.71 1.62
C LYS A 37 2.74 32.64 0.59
N ASN A 38 2.51 31.38 0.93
CA ASN A 38 2.72 30.26 0.03
C ASN A 38 1.55 30.16 -0.95
N VAL A 39 1.87 30.16 -2.24
CA VAL A 39 0.93 30.02 -3.36
C VAL A 39 1.42 28.96 -4.35
N MET A 40 2.35 28.11 -3.93
CA MET A 40 3.00 27.15 -4.81
C MET A 40 2.16 25.89 -4.99
N ASN A 41 2.03 25.45 -6.24
CA ASN A 41 1.62 24.11 -6.62
C ASN A 41 2.82 23.45 -7.30
N ILE A 42 3.12 22.19 -6.97
CA ILE A 42 4.35 21.53 -7.43
C ILE A 42 3.99 20.32 -8.28
N ILE A 43 4.61 20.24 -9.46
CA ILE A 43 4.58 19.08 -10.34
C ILE A 43 5.98 18.47 -10.34
N TYR A 44 6.07 17.21 -9.91
CA TYR A 44 7.32 16.44 -9.95
C TYR A 44 7.37 15.61 -11.23
N VAL A 45 8.49 15.68 -11.94
CA VAL A 45 8.78 14.81 -13.09
C VAL A 45 10.07 14.06 -12.78
N SER A 46 10.01 12.74 -12.80
CA SER A 46 11.15 11.88 -12.49
C SER A 46 11.09 10.61 -13.32
N ASN A 47 12.27 10.13 -13.72
CA ASN A 47 12.45 8.82 -14.36
C ASN A 47 12.87 7.74 -13.35
N THR A 48 12.95 8.09 -12.07
CA THR A 48 13.34 7.15 -11.00
C THR A 48 12.10 6.43 -10.50
N ASP A 49 12.21 5.12 -10.28
CA ASP A 49 11.11 4.28 -9.78
C ASP A 49 10.66 4.66 -8.34
N PHE A 50 11.53 5.34 -7.59
CA PHE A 50 11.26 5.81 -6.23
C PHE A 50 11.63 7.30 -6.08
N PRO A 51 10.81 8.22 -6.59
CA PRO A 51 11.14 9.65 -6.61
C PRO A 51 10.90 10.34 -5.26
N VAL A 52 9.85 9.93 -4.53
CA VAL A 52 9.45 10.49 -3.25
C VAL A 52 8.97 9.36 -2.33
N GLN A 53 9.32 9.46 -1.05
CA GLN A 53 8.78 8.56 -0.04
C GLN A 53 7.38 9.05 0.34
N LEU A 54 6.38 8.20 0.19
CA LEU A 54 4.99 8.52 0.53
C LEU A 54 4.57 7.74 1.77
N ASP A 55 3.88 8.44 2.68
CA ASP A 55 3.19 7.80 3.78
C ASP A 55 1.87 7.18 3.28
N THR A 56 1.41 6.17 4.01
CA THR A 56 0.16 5.44 3.76
C THR A 56 -1.06 6.35 3.62
N ASP A 57 -1.18 7.37 4.47
CA ASP A 57 -2.32 8.29 4.50
C ASP A 57 -2.05 9.59 3.74
N ASP A 58 -1.09 9.56 2.81
CA ASP A 58 -0.72 10.73 2.03
C ASP A 58 -1.91 11.22 1.20
N ARG A 59 -2.31 12.45 1.52
CA ARG A 59 -3.40 13.20 0.89
C ARG A 59 -2.88 14.39 0.07
N ARG A 60 -1.58 14.39 -0.29
CA ARG A 60 -0.92 15.54 -0.92
C ARG A 60 -0.40 15.24 -2.33
N HIS A 61 -0.11 13.98 -2.63
CA HIS A 61 0.52 13.58 -3.88
C HIS A 61 -0.44 12.74 -4.73
N GLN A 62 -0.73 13.22 -5.93
CA GLN A 62 -1.27 12.41 -7.01
C GLN A 62 -0.10 11.79 -7.78
N VAL A 63 -0.12 10.47 -7.97
CA VAL A 63 0.93 9.76 -8.71
C VAL A 63 0.35 9.23 -10.01
N CYS A 64 0.94 9.68 -11.12
CA CYS A 64 0.64 9.21 -12.46
C CYS A 64 1.88 8.52 -13.02
N ALA A 65 1.80 7.21 -13.25
CA ALA A 65 2.81 6.51 -14.01
C ALA A 65 2.50 6.68 -15.50
N CYS A 66 3.36 7.42 -16.20
CA CYS A 66 3.33 7.45 -17.65
C CYS A 66 4.05 6.21 -18.16
N LYS A 67 3.44 5.46 -19.08
CA LYS A 67 4.10 4.32 -19.70
C LYS A 67 5.36 4.83 -20.42
N THR A 68 6.46 4.12 -20.21
CA THR A 68 7.69 4.34 -20.97
C THR A 68 7.37 4.09 -22.42
N VAL A 69 7.40 5.13 -23.24
CA VAL A 69 7.52 4.98 -24.69
C VAL A 69 8.83 4.23 -24.87
N HIS A 70 8.75 2.98 -25.30
CA HIS A 70 9.91 2.11 -25.40
C HIS A 70 11.03 2.87 -26.09
N GLN A 71 12.25 2.79 -25.54
CA GLN A 71 13.45 3.09 -26.33
C GLN A 71 13.26 2.38 -27.66
N VAL A 72 13.20 3.18 -28.73
CA VAL A 72 12.87 2.79 -30.11
C VAL A 72 13.32 1.36 -30.39
N THR A 73 12.43 0.41 -30.17
CA THR A 73 12.58 -0.95 -30.65
C THR A 73 11.94 -0.96 -32.03
N GLU A 74 12.47 -1.76 -32.95
CA GLU A 74 12.03 -1.81 -34.35
C GLU A 74 10.50 -2.02 -34.50
N GLU A 75 9.83 -2.53 -33.45
CA GLU A 75 8.39 -2.81 -33.38
C GLU A 75 7.49 -1.59 -33.11
N HIS A 76 8.03 -0.45 -32.64
CA HIS A 76 7.24 0.73 -32.22
C HIS A 76 7.69 2.05 -32.87
N LYS A 77 8.11 2.02 -34.14
CA LYS A 77 8.49 3.25 -34.90
C LYS A 77 7.34 4.27 -35.01
N GLU A 78 6.09 3.80 -35.02
CA GLU A 78 4.88 4.63 -35.08
C GLU A 78 4.75 5.57 -33.87
N ASP A 79 5.24 5.15 -32.70
CA ASP A 79 5.22 5.99 -31.49
C ASP A 79 6.11 7.23 -31.68
N VAL A 80 7.29 7.06 -32.30
CA VAL A 80 8.21 8.17 -32.56
C VAL A 80 7.59 9.19 -33.51
N GLU A 81 6.90 8.73 -34.55
CA GLU A 81 6.17 9.60 -35.48
C GLU A 81 5.02 10.32 -34.78
N GLN A 82 4.25 9.64 -33.94
CA GLN A 82 3.17 10.23 -33.15
C GLN A 82 3.69 11.34 -32.22
N PHE A 83 4.77 11.10 -31.47
CA PHE A 83 5.35 12.13 -30.60
C PHE A 83 5.99 13.27 -31.39
N THR A 84 6.55 12.98 -32.56
CA THR A 84 7.08 14.02 -33.46
C THR A 84 5.94 14.91 -33.95
N GLN A 85 4.84 14.33 -34.44
CA GLN A 85 3.64 15.07 -34.86
C GLN A 85 3.03 15.87 -33.70
N LEU A 86 2.93 15.26 -32.51
CA LEU A 86 2.45 15.94 -31.31
C LEU A 86 3.33 17.14 -30.95
N SER A 87 4.66 16.98 -30.97
CA SER A 87 5.59 18.07 -30.67
C SER A 87 5.51 19.22 -31.68
N GLN A 88 5.24 18.90 -32.95
CA GLN A 88 5.03 19.89 -34.01
C GLN A 88 3.67 20.59 -33.89
N SER A 89 2.68 19.95 -33.25
CA SER A 89 1.35 20.53 -33.04
C SER A 89 1.30 21.60 -31.95
N TYR A 90 2.39 21.83 -31.22
CA TYR A 90 2.51 22.89 -30.20
C TYR A 90 2.64 24.29 -30.83
N THR A 91 1.65 24.67 -31.62
CA THR A 91 1.53 25.98 -32.25
C THR A 91 1.01 27.02 -31.26
N GLN A 92 1.06 28.31 -31.63
CA GLN A 92 0.46 29.36 -30.83
C GLN A 92 -1.04 29.13 -30.60
N GLU A 93 -1.77 28.69 -31.63
CA GLU A 93 -3.19 28.35 -31.56
C GLU A 93 -3.46 27.24 -30.53
N PHE A 94 -2.59 26.23 -30.44
CA PHE A 94 -2.70 25.19 -29.41
C PHE A 94 -2.64 25.78 -27.99
N TYR A 95 -1.69 26.68 -27.73
CA TYR A 95 -1.57 27.31 -26.40
C TYR A 95 -2.75 28.24 -26.09
N GLU A 96 -3.25 28.99 -27.07
CA GLU A 96 -4.44 29.84 -26.92
C GLU A 96 -5.68 29.00 -26.58
N ASN A 97 -5.87 27.89 -27.29
CA ASN A 97 -6.95 26.93 -27.02
C ASN A 97 -6.79 26.26 -25.64
N LEU A 98 -5.57 25.87 -25.27
CA LEU A 98 -5.27 25.30 -23.96
C LEU A 98 -5.56 26.29 -22.83
N MET A 99 -5.17 27.56 -22.98
CA MET A 99 -5.46 28.59 -21.99
C MET A 99 -6.96 28.85 -21.88
N THR A 100 -7.67 28.88 -23.01
CA THR A 100 -9.13 29.00 -23.03
C THR A 100 -9.78 27.85 -22.26
N PHE A 101 -9.36 26.62 -22.53
CA PHE A 101 -9.83 25.43 -21.82
C PHE A 101 -9.57 25.50 -20.30
N LEU A 102 -8.37 25.93 -19.88
CA LEU A 102 -8.01 26.04 -18.47
C LEU A 102 -8.77 27.17 -17.74
N LEU A 103 -9.12 28.25 -18.44
CA LEU A 103 -9.86 29.39 -17.87
C LEU A 103 -11.38 29.16 -17.82
N GLU A 104 -11.93 28.44 -18.81
CA GLU A 104 -13.37 28.15 -18.92
C GLU A 104 -13.80 26.89 -18.18
N GLY A 105 -12.84 26.04 -17.76
CA GLY A 105 -13.12 24.83 -17.00
C GLY A 105 -13.85 25.11 -15.68
N ASP A 106 -15.06 24.58 -15.52
CA ASP A 106 -15.79 24.67 -14.26
C ASP A 106 -15.14 23.79 -13.18
N ILE A 107 -14.59 24.45 -12.16
CA ILE A 107 -13.96 23.82 -10.98
C ILE A 107 -14.85 23.91 -9.74
N SER A 108 -16.12 24.29 -9.86
CA SER A 108 -17.03 24.46 -8.72
C SER A 108 -17.19 23.20 -7.87
N GLN A 109 -17.11 22.02 -8.50
CA GLN A 109 -17.17 20.71 -7.84
C GLN A 109 -15.79 20.12 -7.53
N PHE A 110 -14.70 20.80 -7.90
CA PHE A 110 -13.36 20.28 -7.70
C PHE A 110 -12.96 20.36 -6.23
N ASN A 111 -12.65 19.20 -5.65
CA ASN A 111 -12.16 19.11 -4.28
C ASN A 111 -10.70 18.65 -4.27
N PRO A 112 -9.73 19.54 -3.99
CA PRO A 112 -8.31 19.20 -4.00
C PRO A 112 -7.91 18.22 -2.89
N THR A 113 -8.77 17.99 -1.90
CA THR A 113 -8.51 17.01 -0.82
C THR A 113 -8.80 15.57 -1.23
N LEU A 114 -9.54 15.36 -2.31
CA LEU A 114 -9.90 14.03 -2.81
C LEU A 114 -8.88 13.56 -3.85
N ILE A 115 -7.75 13.04 -3.35
CA ILE A 115 -6.72 12.47 -4.22
C ILE A 115 -7.00 10.98 -4.43
N PRO A 116 -7.15 10.51 -5.69
CA PRO A 116 -7.42 9.10 -5.97
C PRO A 116 -6.22 8.21 -5.63
N MET A 117 -6.51 6.99 -5.16
CA MET A 117 -5.50 5.96 -4.91
C MET A 117 -5.22 5.18 -6.20
N THR A 118 -4.29 5.69 -7.03
CA THR A 118 -3.86 5.03 -8.27
C THR A 118 -2.95 3.83 -7.99
N GLU A 119 -2.84 2.90 -8.93
CA GLU A 119 -1.93 1.74 -8.81
C GLU A 119 -0.47 2.16 -8.58
N ALA A 120 0.00 3.17 -9.34
CA ALA A 120 1.32 3.74 -9.17
C ALA A 120 1.54 4.34 -7.75
N LYS A 121 0.50 4.97 -7.19
CA LYS A 121 0.55 5.47 -5.81
C LYS A 121 0.64 4.32 -4.80
N LYS A 122 -0.14 3.25 -4.99
CA LYS A 122 -0.09 2.06 -4.13
C LYS A 122 1.30 1.42 -4.15
N GLN A 123 1.88 1.26 -5.33
CA GLN A 123 3.24 0.72 -5.48
C GLN A 123 4.27 1.59 -4.75
N LEU A 124 4.18 2.92 -4.89
CA LEU A 124 5.12 3.83 -4.24
C LEU A 124 4.97 3.85 -2.70
N ILE A 125 3.74 3.74 -2.20
CA ILE A 125 3.46 3.55 -0.77
C ILE A 125 4.05 2.21 -0.30
N ASN A 126 3.85 1.13 -1.05
CA ASN A 126 4.37 -0.20 -0.72
C ASN A 126 5.91 -0.22 -0.63
N VAL A 127 6.61 0.46 -1.53
CA VAL A 127 8.08 0.60 -1.45
C VAL A 127 8.51 1.52 -0.29
N SER A 128 7.64 2.44 0.13
CA SER A 128 7.91 3.37 1.24
C SER A 128 7.64 2.78 2.64
N ARG A 129 7.16 1.53 2.73
CA ARG A 129 6.73 0.87 3.97
C ARG A 129 7.86 0.79 4.99
N SER A 130 7.47 0.79 6.27
CA SER A 130 8.44 0.60 7.34
C SER A 130 8.77 -0.88 7.50
N PRO A 131 9.96 -1.24 8.01
CA PRO A 131 10.29 -2.64 8.32
C PRO A 131 9.33 -3.32 9.30
N VAL A 132 8.55 -2.53 10.08
CA VAL A 132 7.51 -3.06 10.97
C VAL A 132 6.26 -3.43 10.17
N ASP A 133 5.93 -2.64 9.15
CA ASP A 133 4.84 -2.96 8.22
C ASP A 133 5.12 -4.24 7.45
N ASP A 134 6.36 -4.41 6.97
CA ASP A 134 6.79 -5.62 6.27
C ASP A 134 6.52 -6.88 7.09
N VAL A 135 6.92 -6.87 8.37
CA VAL A 135 6.63 -7.98 9.31
C VAL A 135 5.12 -8.18 9.51
N ILE A 136 4.34 -7.09 9.60
CA ILE A 136 2.88 -7.19 9.76
C ILE A 136 2.26 -7.84 8.52
N MET A 137 2.70 -7.52 7.30
CA MET A 137 2.15 -8.09 6.07
C MET A 137 2.54 -9.55 5.88
N GLU A 138 3.83 -9.87 6.07
CA GLU A 138 4.34 -11.25 5.98
C GLU A 138 3.63 -12.21 6.95
N HIS A 139 3.13 -11.69 8.07
CA HIS A 139 2.45 -12.45 9.11
C HIS A 139 0.99 -12.00 9.30
N TYR A 140 0.39 -11.36 8.29
CA TYR A 140 -0.90 -10.68 8.42
C TYR A 140 -2.03 -11.56 8.96
N GLU A 141 -2.17 -12.78 8.46
CA GLU A 141 -3.19 -13.72 8.95
C GLU A 141 -2.94 -14.15 10.41
N GLN A 142 -1.67 -14.24 10.84
CA GLN A 142 -1.34 -14.50 12.24
C GLN A 142 -1.69 -13.28 13.12
N PHE A 143 -1.47 -12.07 12.63
CA PHE A 143 -1.82 -10.83 13.32
C PHE A 143 -3.34 -10.60 13.44
N LYS A 144 -4.15 -11.10 12.49
CA LYS A 144 -5.62 -11.13 12.61
C LYS A 144 -6.08 -12.04 13.75
N GLN A 145 -5.48 -13.22 13.87
CA GLN A 145 -5.88 -14.23 14.86
C GLN A 145 -5.27 -14.00 16.25
N GLY A 146 -4.15 -13.30 16.33
CA GLY A 146 -3.42 -13.03 17.56
C GLY A 146 -2.09 -13.77 17.60
N ILE A 147 -1.01 -13.07 17.22
CA ILE A 147 0.33 -13.63 17.19
C ILE A 147 1.03 -13.45 18.54
N PRO A 148 1.66 -14.50 19.11
CA PRO A 148 2.43 -14.39 20.35
C PRO A 148 3.53 -13.33 20.27
N ILE A 149 3.64 -12.49 21.31
CA ILE A 149 4.67 -11.43 21.36
C ILE A 149 6.09 -12.00 21.26
N ALA A 150 6.31 -13.23 21.73
CA ALA A 150 7.59 -13.92 21.62
C ALA A 150 8.01 -14.10 20.15
N LEU A 151 7.09 -14.53 19.28
CA LEU A 151 7.36 -14.71 17.85
C LEU A 151 7.57 -13.36 17.14
N VAL A 152 6.75 -12.37 17.47
CA VAL A 152 6.90 -11.01 16.91
C VAL A 152 8.26 -10.41 17.22
N ASN A 153 8.81 -10.66 18.41
CA ASN A 153 10.15 -10.20 18.78
C ASN A 153 11.27 -10.93 18.02
N GLN A 154 11.03 -12.16 17.55
CA GLN A 154 11.99 -12.90 16.72
C GLN A 154 12.04 -12.34 15.30
N CYS A 155 10.91 -11.86 14.77
CA CYS A 155 10.82 -11.20 13.47
C CYS A 155 11.34 -9.74 13.49
N LYS A 156 11.95 -9.28 14.60
CA LYS A 156 12.44 -7.91 14.72
C LYS A 156 13.60 -7.65 13.74
N PRO A 157 13.55 -6.56 12.94
CA PRO A 157 14.68 -6.15 12.11
C PRO A 157 15.98 -5.97 12.93
N GLN A 158 17.11 -6.48 12.43
CA GLN A 158 18.41 -6.44 13.14
C GLN A 158 18.84 -5.02 13.53
N ASN A 159 18.55 -4.08 12.65
CA ASN A 159 18.91 -2.68 12.67
C ASN A 159 18.02 -1.82 13.60
N GLN A 160 16.97 -2.37 14.22
CA GLN A 160 16.12 -1.65 15.16
C GLN A 160 16.34 -2.03 16.63
N LYS A 161 16.31 -1.03 17.51
CA LYS A 161 16.27 -1.23 18.97
C LYS A 161 14.94 -1.86 19.36
N GLN A 162 14.97 -2.78 20.32
CA GLN A 162 13.78 -3.52 20.76
C GLN A 162 12.69 -2.61 21.33
N THR A 163 13.08 -1.54 22.03
CA THR A 163 12.13 -0.54 22.57
C THR A 163 11.39 0.19 21.45
N THR A 164 12.10 0.64 20.41
CA THR A 164 11.51 1.30 19.24
C THR A 164 10.54 0.38 18.51
N TYR A 165 10.93 -0.88 18.30
CA TYR A 165 10.09 -1.87 17.63
C TYR A 165 8.81 -2.18 18.42
N LYS A 166 8.91 -2.36 19.75
CA LYS A 166 7.74 -2.55 20.62
C LYS A 166 6.78 -1.37 20.56
N ASN A 167 7.29 -0.14 20.64
CA ASN A 167 6.45 1.05 20.57
C ASN A 167 5.71 1.12 19.22
N ALA A 168 6.41 0.84 18.11
CA ALA A 168 5.80 0.81 16.79
C ALA A 168 4.69 -0.24 16.68
N MET A 169 4.89 -1.43 17.24
CA MET A 169 3.87 -2.49 17.28
C MET A 169 2.66 -2.10 18.13
N GLN A 170 2.86 -1.48 19.29
CA GLN A 170 1.77 -1.03 20.17
C GLN A 170 0.89 0.07 19.54
N HIS A 171 1.43 0.85 18.61
CA HIS A 171 0.63 1.82 17.87
C HIS A 171 -0.30 1.16 16.83
N LYS A 172 0.03 -0.05 16.36
CA LYS A 172 -0.69 -0.75 15.28
C LYS A 172 -1.53 -1.93 15.77
N CYS A 173 -1.17 -2.49 16.92
CA CYS A 173 -1.80 -3.69 17.48
C CYS A 173 -2.31 -3.44 18.89
N ALA A 174 -3.44 -4.07 19.20
CA ALA A 174 -3.92 -4.23 20.56
C ALA A 174 -3.26 -5.45 21.21
N GLU A 175 -2.83 -5.30 22.46
CA GLU A 175 -2.32 -6.43 23.23
C GLU A 175 -3.48 -7.19 23.87
N GLN A 176 -3.49 -8.51 23.68
CA GLN A 176 -4.46 -9.43 24.28
C GLN A 176 -3.74 -10.56 25.02
N GLN A 177 -4.48 -11.26 25.88
CA GLN A 177 -3.97 -12.43 26.63
C GLN A 177 -4.85 -13.67 26.40
N PRO A 178 -4.93 -14.18 25.16
CA PRO A 178 -5.65 -15.42 24.88
C PRO A 178 -5.02 -16.61 25.60
N ARG A 179 -5.84 -17.64 25.87
CA ARG A 179 -5.34 -18.97 26.23
C ARG A 179 -5.04 -19.72 24.93
N ILE A 180 -3.76 -19.99 24.69
CA ILE A 180 -3.26 -20.79 23.57
C ILE A 180 -2.62 -22.03 24.19
N ASN A 181 -3.07 -23.23 23.82
CA ASN A 181 -2.64 -24.50 24.43
C ASN A 181 -2.71 -24.46 25.97
N GLU A 182 -3.86 -24.03 26.51
CA GLU A 182 -4.15 -23.89 27.95
C GLU A 182 -3.29 -22.86 28.73
N LYS A 183 -2.24 -22.32 28.12
CA LYS A 183 -1.34 -21.32 28.70
C LYS A 183 -1.80 -19.92 28.32
N ARG A 184 -1.87 -19.02 29.31
CA ARG A 184 -2.10 -17.58 29.07
C ARG A 184 -0.87 -17.01 28.37
N THR A 185 -1.04 -16.62 27.11
CA THR A 185 0.05 -16.08 26.29
C THR A 185 -0.28 -14.66 25.89
N ARG A 186 0.67 -13.73 26.03
CA ARG A 186 0.50 -12.36 25.53
C ARG A 186 0.63 -12.37 24.01
N ALA A 187 -0.37 -11.83 23.33
CA ALA A 187 -0.46 -11.79 21.87
C ALA A 187 -0.77 -10.38 21.37
N TYR A 188 -0.28 -10.06 20.17
CA TYR A 188 -0.69 -8.87 19.43
C TYR A 188 -1.79 -9.22 18.45
N VAL A 189 -2.87 -8.43 18.46
CA VAL A 189 -3.94 -8.48 17.47
C VAL A 189 -3.95 -7.15 16.73
N LEU A 190 -3.94 -7.19 15.40
CA LEU A 190 -3.92 -5.97 14.60
C LEU A 190 -5.22 -5.17 14.79
N ASN A 191 -5.12 -3.84 14.91
CA ASN A 191 -6.30 -2.99 15.05
C ASN A 191 -7.18 -3.04 13.78
N LYS A 192 -8.49 -2.81 13.92
CA LYS A 192 -9.45 -2.93 12.81
C LYS A 192 -9.17 -1.96 11.65
N ASP A 193 -8.74 -0.75 11.97
CA ASP A 193 -8.31 0.26 11.00
C ASP A 193 -7.10 -0.22 10.19
N GLN A 194 -6.13 -0.83 10.86
CA GLN A 194 -4.94 -1.39 10.23
C GLN A 194 -5.27 -2.63 9.39
N GLN A 195 -6.22 -3.47 9.79
CA GLN A 195 -6.70 -4.60 8.97
C GLN A 195 -7.32 -4.11 7.66
N THR A 196 -8.26 -3.15 7.75
CA THR A 196 -8.92 -2.59 6.56
C THR A 196 -7.90 -2.02 5.58
N TYR A 197 -6.85 -1.39 6.10
CA TYR A 197 -5.74 -0.87 5.29
C TYR A 197 -4.97 -1.99 4.58
N GLN A 198 -4.53 -3.02 5.31
CA GLN A 198 -3.76 -4.11 4.72
C GLN A 198 -4.56 -4.86 3.65
N ASP A 199 -5.85 -5.10 3.88
CA ASP A 199 -6.74 -5.74 2.89
C ASP A 199 -6.82 -4.94 1.57
N GLN A 200 -6.62 -3.61 1.59
CA GLN A 200 -6.66 -2.76 0.39
C GLN A 200 -5.32 -2.66 -0.35
N MET A 201 -4.21 -2.89 0.36
CA MET A 201 -2.84 -2.66 -0.12
C MET A 201 -2.09 -3.94 -0.50
N MET A 202 -2.43 -5.08 0.10
CA MET A 202 -1.78 -6.35 -0.22
C MET A 202 -2.06 -6.75 -1.66
N ASN A 203 -1.00 -7.23 -2.32
CA ASN A 203 -1.12 -7.90 -3.61
C ASN A 203 -1.29 -9.43 -3.42
N GLU A 204 -1.45 -10.17 -4.51
CA GLU A 204 -1.63 -11.63 -4.47
C GLU A 204 -0.43 -12.34 -3.82
N GLU A 205 0.80 -11.90 -4.10
CA GLU A 205 2.04 -12.45 -3.53
C GLU A 205 2.14 -12.26 -2.01
N ASP A 206 1.76 -11.08 -1.51
CA ASP A 206 1.71 -10.76 -0.09
C ASP A 206 0.71 -11.69 0.62
N ILE A 207 -0.46 -11.92 0.01
CA ILE A 207 -1.51 -12.81 0.54
C ILE A 207 -1.01 -14.26 0.59
N GLU A 208 -0.38 -14.75 -0.48
CA GLU A 208 0.19 -16.10 -0.53
C GLU A 208 1.27 -16.30 0.54
N THR A 209 2.18 -15.34 0.68
CA THR A 209 3.25 -15.36 1.68
C THR A 209 2.68 -15.42 3.10
N SER A 210 1.70 -14.57 3.38
CA SER A 210 1.03 -14.51 4.68
C SER A 210 0.32 -15.83 5.01
N ASN A 211 -0.41 -16.39 4.04
CA ASN A 211 -1.08 -17.67 4.19
C ASN A 211 -0.08 -18.82 4.43
N ALA A 212 1.01 -18.88 3.67
CA ALA A 212 2.04 -19.90 3.85
C ALA A 212 2.66 -19.85 5.26
N ASN A 213 2.94 -18.65 5.77
CA ASN A 213 3.45 -18.44 7.11
C ASN A 213 2.43 -18.82 8.19
N TYR A 214 1.15 -18.49 7.99
CA TYR A 214 0.07 -18.92 8.87
C TYR A 214 -0.06 -20.45 8.95
N GLN A 215 0.01 -21.16 7.80
CA GLN A 215 -0.03 -22.62 7.78
C GLN A 215 1.16 -23.26 8.51
N LYS A 216 2.37 -22.72 8.36
CA LYS A 216 3.55 -23.19 9.12
C LYS A 216 3.36 -23.02 10.62
N TYR A 217 2.79 -21.90 11.04
CA TYR A 217 2.49 -21.62 12.44
C TYR A 217 1.44 -22.58 13.00
N LYS A 218 0.35 -22.82 12.26
CA LYS A 218 -0.69 -23.77 12.66
C LYS A 218 -0.13 -25.18 12.86
N LYS A 219 0.68 -25.66 11.90
CA LYS A 219 1.40 -26.94 12.03
C LYS A 219 2.29 -27.00 13.26
N THR A 220 3.01 -25.92 13.56
CA THR A 220 3.89 -25.86 14.74
C THR A 220 3.08 -25.91 16.05
N ILE A 221 1.89 -25.31 16.10
CA ILE A 221 1.01 -25.42 17.27
C ILE A 221 0.46 -26.84 17.39
N GLU A 222 0.02 -27.44 16.28
CA GLU A 222 -0.47 -28.82 16.23
C GLU A 222 0.61 -29.81 16.62
N ASP A 223 1.83 -29.68 16.09
CA ASP A 223 3.00 -30.51 16.40
C ASP A 223 3.44 -30.33 17.87
N ASN A 224 3.46 -29.10 18.40
CA ASN A 224 3.72 -28.88 19.83
C ASN A 224 2.60 -29.42 20.73
N GLY A 225 1.35 -29.47 20.23
CA GLY A 225 0.25 -30.16 20.88
C GLY A 225 0.38 -31.69 20.81
N PHE A 226 0.93 -32.20 19.70
CA PHE A 226 1.21 -33.62 19.48
C PHE A 226 2.42 -34.12 20.32
N VAL A 227 3.40 -33.25 20.58
CA VAL A 227 4.56 -33.54 21.42
C VAL A 227 4.20 -33.60 22.92
N ASP A 228 3.11 -32.96 23.34
CA ASP A 228 2.53 -33.16 24.68
C ASP A 228 1.55 -34.36 24.73
N GLN A 229 1.27 -35.04 23.60
CA GLN A 229 0.32 -36.16 23.51
C GLN A 229 0.96 -37.56 23.48
N VAL A 230 2.27 -37.69 23.75
CA VAL A 230 2.91 -38.99 24.07
C VAL A 230 3.04 -39.20 25.59
N ALA A 231 2.46 -38.30 26.39
CA ALA A 231 2.38 -38.44 27.84
C ALA A 231 0.98 -38.12 28.38
N GLN A 232 -0.04 -38.85 27.91
CA GLN A 232 -1.17 -39.34 28.70
C GLN A 232 -2.21 -39.98 27.77
N ASP A 233 -2.10 -41.29 27.58
CA ASP A 233 -3.23 -42.10 27.16
C ASP A 233 -4.26 -42.19 28.30
N ILE A 234 -5.54 -42.29 27.90
CA ILE A 234 -6.74 -42.63 28.68
C ILE A 234 -7.43 -41.44 29.38
N ASN A 235 -8.41 -40.80 28.70
CA ASN A 235 -9.79 -41.25 28.78
C ASN A 235 -10.68 -40.60 27.71
N LYS A 236 -11.57 -41.43 27.19
CA LYS A 236 -12.60 -41.14 26.19
C LYS A 236 -13.71 -40.32 26.85
N ASN A 237 -14.14 -39.23 26.21
CA ASN A 237 -15.53 -38.85 25.94
C ASN A 237 -15.72 -37.33 25.92
N GLU A 238 -16.60 -36.92 24.99
CA GLU A 238 -17.15 -35.57 24.80
C GLU A 238 -16.13 -34.60 24.18
N ILE A 239 -16.33 -34.12 22.95
CA ILE A 239 -17.27 -33.06 22.62
C ILE A 239 -17.78 -33.26 21.16
N GLU A 240 -19.03 -33.69 21.04
CA GLU A 240 -19.93 -33.19 19.99
C GLU A 240 -20.26 -31.72 20.28
N PHE A 241 -20.64 -30.95 19.25
CA PHE A 241 -20.83 -29.48 19.18
C PHE A 241 -19.50 -28.72 18.97
N ILE A 242 -19.18 -28.22 17.78
CA ILE A 242 -19.99 -27.36 16.90
C ILE A 242 -19.74 -27.78 15.44
N PHE A 243 -20.68 -28.54 14.88
CA PHE A 243 -20.74 -28.89 13.46
C PHE A 243 -22.10 -28.41 12.92
N GLU A 244 -22.37 -27.11 12.97
CA GLU A 244 -23.61 -26.58 12.40
C GLU A 244 -23.56 -25.11 11.98
N VAL A 245 -22.50 -24.68 11.30
CA VAL A 245 -22.58 -23.53 10.36
C VAL A 245 -21.58 -23.74 9.23
N ASN A 246 -21.98 -24.49 8.20
CA ASN A 246 -21.66 -24.25 6.77
C ASN A 246 -22.05 -25.44 5.89
N VAL A 247 -23.35 -25.74 5.85
CA VAL A 247 -23.97 -26.45 4.73
C VAL A 247 -24.72 -25.42 3.88
N TYR A 248 -24.00 -24.46 3.29
CA TYR A 248 -24.53 -23.57 2.24
C TYR A 248 -23.43 -23.08 1.27
N GLY A 249 -22.39 -23.89 1.05
CA GLY A 249 -21.30 -23.57 0.12
C GLY A 249 -21.03 -24.62 -0.96
N LYS A 250 -21.89 -25.64 -1.10
CA LYS A 250 -21.63 -26.78 -1.99
C LYS A 250 -22.89 -27.21 -2.74
N LEU A 251 -23.47 -26.27 -3.49
CA LEU A 251 -24.56 -26.55 -4.43
C LEU A 251 -24.75 -25.42 -5.46
N MET A 252 -23.67 -25.01 -6.14
CA MET A 252 -23.74 -24.21 -7.37
C MET A 252 -22.50 -24.47 -8.25
N GLU A 253 -22.19 -25.74 -8.48
CA GLU A 253 -21.28 -26.15 -9.55
C GLU A 253 -21.89 -27.35 -10.27
N GLN A 254 -22.96 -27.07 -11.01
CA GLN A 254 -23.43 -27.82 -12.19
C GLN A 254 -24.67 -27.07 -12.69
N ILE A 255 -24.74 -26.89 -14.02
CA ILE A 255 -25.81 -26.19 -14.79
C ILE A 255 -25.47 -24.72 -15.14
N PHE A 256 -24.48 -24.46 -16.01
CA PHE A 256 -24.67 -23.84 -17.34
C PHE A 256 -23.33 -23.47 -18.02
N VAL A 257 -23.08 -24.11 -19.15
CA VAL A 257 -22.39 -23.59 -20.35
C VAL A 257 -23.47 -23.69 -21.46
N PRO A 258 -23.53 -22.91 -22.57
CA PRO A 258 -22.73 -21.77 -23.07
C PRO A 258 -23.59 -20.54 -23.49
N HIS A 259 -22.97 -19.40 -23.85
CA HIS A 259 -23.17 -18.77 -25.17
C HIS A 259 -22.25 -17.56 -25.42
N GLN A 260 -21.64 -17.57 -26.61
CA GLN A 260 -20.99 -16.45 -27.27
C GLN A 260 -21.96 -15.28 -27.44
N PHE A 261 -21.51 -14.05 -27.16
CA PHE A 261 -21.97 -12.87 -27.90
C PHE A 261 -20.82 -11.91 -28.16
N VAL A 262 -20.58 -11.73 -29.46
CA VAL A 262 -19.75 -10.72 -30.11
C VAL A 262 -20.54 -9.40 -30.08
N CYS A 263 -19.92 -8.30 -29.68
CA CYS A 263 -20.42 -6.96 -29.97
C CYS A 263 -19.30 -6.10 -30.57
N GLN A 264 -19.36 -5.98 -31.91
CA GLN A 264 -18.76 -4.92 -32.71
C GLN A 264 -19.27 -3.55 -32.24
N TRP A 265 -18.38 -2.56 -32.20
CA TRP A 265 -18.76 -1.15 -32.38
C TRP A 265 -18.03 -0.61 -33.62
N GLY A 266 -18.77 -0.56 -34.73
CA GLY A 266 -18.39 0.18 -35.92
C GLY A 266 -18.82 1.64 -35.79
N GLY A 267 -18.00 2.55 -36.31
CA GLY A 267 -18.28 3.98 -36.31
C GLY A 267 -19.40 4.42 -37.23
N ARG A 268 -19.86 5.67 -37.05
CA ARG A 268 -20.43 6.47 -38.12
C ARG A 268 -20.26 7.96 -37.86
N MET A 269 -19.76 8.63 -38.89
CA MET A 269 -19.76 10.07 -39.11
C MET A 269 -21.16 10.67 -38.96
N LYS A 270 -21.21 11.90 -38.44
CA LYS A 270 -21.82 13.06 -39.10
C LYS A 270 -21.13 14.32 -38.61
#